data_AF-A0A946FDP0-F1
#
_entry.id   AF-A0A946FDP0-F1
#
_cell.length_a   1.000
_cell.length_b   1.000
_cell.length_c   1.000
_cell.angle_alpha   90.00
_cell.angle_beta   90.00
_cell.angle_gamma   90.00
#
_symmetry.space_group_name_H-M   'P 1'
#
loop_
_entity.id
_entity.type
_entity.pdbx_description
1 polymer ?
#
loop_
_entity_poly.entity_id
_entity_poly.type
_entity_poly.pdbx_seq_one_letter_code
_entity_poly.pdbx_strand_id
1 'polypeptide(L)'
;GDKAVCDQAAELLGNIETVAVKEGIGAAALNLHPEVAREQIREGVERALNNLDNYKPYKLRAPYTLVLTLKTEQNIYRGALYPGAKRTGDWELTFVSDDVMEVIKAYVGMRR
;
A
#
# COMPACT_ATOMS: atom_id res chain seq x y z
N GLY A 1 2.12 12.77 -0.70
CA GLY A 1 3.28 11.86 -0.60
C GLY A 1 4.31 12.23 -1.64
N ASP A 2 5.02 11.25 -2.20
CA ASP A 2 5.68 11.45 -3.49
C ASP A 2 4.68 11.28 -4.63
N LYS A 3 5.05 11.73 -5.83
CA LYS A 3 4.21 11.64 -7.02
C LYS A 3 3.75 10.21 -7.33
N ALA A 4 4.61 9.20 -7.24
CA ALA A 4 4.23 7.83 -7.60
C ALA A 4 3.15 7.27 -6.67
N VAL A 5 3.24 7.53 -5.36
CA VAL A 5 2.17 7.14 -4.41
C VAL A 5 0.87 7.88 -4.69
N CYS A 6 0.93 9.15 -5.07
CA CYS A 6 -0.29 9.92 -5.39
C CYS A 6 -0.98 9.35 -6.64
N ASP A 7 -0.20 9.06 -7.69
CA ASP A 7 -0.70 8.49 -8.93
C ASP A 7 -1.28 7.08 -8.69
N GLN A 8 -0.58 6.22 -7.93
CA GLN A 8 -1.08 4.89 -7.56
C GLN A 8 -2.37 4.95 -6.74
N ALA A 9 -2.46 5.90 -5.80
CA ALA A 9 -3.65 6.05 -4.98
C ALA A 9 -4.86 6.49 -5.82
N ALA A 10 -4.66 7.36 -6.82
CA ALA A 10 -5.70 7.74 -7.77
C ALA A 10 -6.13 6.56 -8.66
N GLU A 11 -5.19 5.72 -9.11
CA GLU A 11 -5.49 4.53 -9.90
C GLU A 11 -6.30 3.49 -9.11
N LEU A 12 -5.92 3.25 -7.85
CA LEU A 12 -6.53 2.20 -7.02
C LEU A 12 -7.84 2.64 -6.36
N LEU A 13 -7.89 3.88 -5.86
CA LEU A 13 -8.99 4.40 -5.04
C LEU A 13 -9.94 5.30 -5.84
N GLY A 14 -9.62 5.60 -7.09
CA GLY A 14 -10.36 6.51 -7.96
C GLY A 14 -10.06 7.97 -7.66
N ASN A 15 -11.05 8.84 -7.85
CA ASN A 15 -10.87 10.28 -7.71
C ASN A 15 -10.80 10.70 -6.23
N ILE A 16 -9.63 10.54 -5.62
CA ILE A 16 -9.30 11.04 -4.28
C ILE A 16 -8.36 12.24 -4.36
N GLU A 17 -8.46 13.13 -3.39
CA GLU A 17 -7.50 14.23 -3.29
C GLU A 17 -6.12 13.68 -2.89
N THR A 18 -5.09 14.07 -3.63
CA THR A 18 -3.70 13.74 -3.31
C THR A 18 -2.81 14.96 -3.50
N VAL A 19 -1.73 15.04 -2.72
CA VAL A 19 -0.75 16.14 -2.81
C VAL A 19 0.65 15.55 -2.96
N ALA A 20 1.24 15.68 -4.14
CA ALA A 20 2.60 15.29 -4.42
C ALA A 20 3.57 16.41 -4.01
N VAL A 21 4.26 16.24 -2.88
CA VAL A 21 5.22 17.24 -2.37
C VAL A 21 6.66 16.96 -2.80
N LYS A 22 6.88 15.82 -3.46
CA LYS A 22 8.16 15.41 -4.01
C LYS A 22 7.97 14.47 -5.20
N GLU A 23 8.97 14.41 -6.05
CA GLU A 23 9.04 13.50 -7.20
C GLU A 23 10.37 12.75 -7.17
N GLY A 24 10.31 11.42 -7.29
CA GLY A 24 11.51 10.58 -7.32
C GLY A 24 12.26 10.72 -8.64
N ILE A 25 13.59 10.84 -8.58
CA ILE A 25 14.49 10.86 -9.73
C ILE A 25 15.61 9.85 -9.46
N GLY A 26 15.40 8.60 -9.89
CA GLY A 26 16.29 7.49 -9.54
C GLY A 26 16.39 7.29 -8.03
N ALA A 27 17.59 7.41 -7.47
CA ALA A 27 17.83 7.34 -6.03
C ALA A 27 17.69 8.70 -5.30
N ALA A 28 17.45 9.78 -6.04
CA ALA A 28 17.22 11.12 -5.50
C ALA A 28 15.73 11.50 -5.55
N ALA A 29 15.38 12.66 -5.02
CA ALA A 29 14.06 13.24 -5.17
C ALA A 29 14.13 14.76 -5.32
N LEU A 30 13.31 15.31 -6.21
CA LEU A 30 13.00 16.73 -6.25
C LEU A 30 11.91 17.01 -5.21
N ASN A 31 12.19 17.89 -4.25
CA ASN A 31 11.26 18.19 -3.16
C ASN A 31 10.81 19.65 -3.27
N LEU A 32 9.55 19.91 -2.91
CA LEU A 32 9.09 21.27 -2.68
C LEU A 32 9.76 21.86 -1.44
N HIS A 33 9.89 23.18 -1.39
CA HIS A 33 10.27 23.87 -0.16
C HIS A 33 9.28 23.53 0.96
N PRO A 34 9.73 23.32 2.22
CA PRO A 34 8.84 22.88 3.29
C PRO A 34 7.61 23.76 3.53
N GLU A 35 7.73 25.08 3.33
CA GLU A 35 6.59 26.01 3.44
C GLU A 35 5.54 25.77 2.35
N VAL A 36 5.98 25.59 1.11
CA VAL A 36 5.11 25.32 -0.04
C VAL A 36 4.43 23.95 0.13
N ALA A 37 5.17 22.94 0.56
CA ALA A 37 4.61 21.61 0.83
C ALA A 37 3.51 21.67 1.91
N ARG A 38 3.75 22.40 3.01
CA ARG A 38 2.74 22.58 4.07
C ARG A 38 1.50 23.30 3.57
N GLU A 39 1.67 24.34 2.75
CA GLU A 39 0.56 25.08 2.16
C GLU A 39 -0.30 24.16 1.29
N GLN A 40 0.30 23.48 0.33
CA GLN A 40 -0.42 22.58 -0.56
C GLN A 40 -1.10 21.42 0.17
N ILE A 41 -0.47 20.88 1.23
CA ILE A 41 -1.10 19.86 2.07
C ILE A 41 -2.34 20.42 2.76
N ARG A 42 -2.27 21.63 3.33
CA ARG A 42 -3.41 22.26 4.00
C ARG A 42 -4.57 22.47 3.03
N GLU A 43 -4.29 23.07 1.88
CA GLU A 43 -5.30 23.30 0.84
C GLU A 43 -5.89 21.98 0.31
N GLY A 44 -5.06 20.95 0.10
CA GLY A 44 -5.53 19.63 -0.30
C GLY A 44 -6.44 19.01 0.74
N VAL A 45 -6.06 19.04 2.02
CA VAL A 45 -6.93 18.54 3.10
C VAL A 45 -8.26 19.29 3.12
N GLU A 46 -8.25 20.61 2.97
CA GLU A 46 -9.49 21.41 2.89
C GLU A 46 -10.37 21.01 1.71
N ARG A 47 -9.80 20.86 0.50
CA ARG A 47 -10.53 20.37 -0.68
C ARG A 47 -11.13 18.99 -0.45
N ALA A 48 -10.36 18.08 0.16
CA ALA A 48 -10.84 16.74 0.47
C ALA A 48 -12.01 16.77 1.46
N LEU A 49 -11.89 17.54 2.55
CA LEU A 49 -12.95 17.63 3.55
C LEU A 49 -14.23 18.26 2.99
N ASN A 50 -14.11 19.26 2.12
CA ASN A 50 -15.24 19.87 1.43
C ASN A 50 -15.90 18.96 0.38
N ASN A 51 -15.26 17.84 0.03
CA ASN A 51 -15.71 16.90 -0.99
C ASN A 51 -15.97 15.49 -0.46
N LEU A 52 -16.16 15.34 0.87
CA LEU A 52 -16.28 14.04 1.55
C LEU A 52 -17.32 13.10 0.94
N ASP A 53 -18.47 13.63 0.53
CA ASP A 53 -19.59 12.84 -0.01
C ASP A 53 -19.27 12.12 -1.33
N ASN A 54 -18.23 12.58 -2.04
CA ASN A 54 -17.78 11.97 -3.29
C ASN A 54 -16.76 10.85 -3.08
N TYR A 55 -16.24 10.66 -1.87
CA TYR A 55 -15.31 9.58 -1.55
C TYR A 55 -16.04 8.34 -1.04
N LYS A 56 -15.58 7.17 -1.47
CA LYS A 56 -16.13 5.87 -1.04
C LYS A 56 -15.01 5.00 -0.48
N PRO A 57 -15.23 4.32 0.66
CA PRO A 57 -14.26 3.36 1.16
C PRO A 57 -13.97 2.27 0.12
N TYR A 58 -12.69 1.98 -0.10
CA TYR A 58 -12.27 0.84 -0.90
C TYR A 58 -12.56 -0.46 -0.12
N LYS A 59 -13.42 -1.32 -0.68
CA LYS A 59 -13.91 -2.55 -0.02
C LYS A 59 -13.51 -3.78 -0.83
N LEU A 60 -12.65 -4.60 -0.24
CA LEU A 60 -12.39 -5.95 -0.71
C LEU A 60 -13.46 -6.91 -0.15
N ARG A 61 -13.79 -7.95 -0.92
CA ARG A 61 -14.72 -9.01 -0.51
C ARG A 61 -13.93 -10.22 -0.02
N ALA A 62 -14.31 -10.76 1.13
CA ALA A 62 -13.80 -12.02 1.64
C ALA A 62 -14.23 -13.20 0.72
N PRO A 63 -13.46 -14.30 0.68
CA PRO A 63 -12.18 -14.51 1.38
C PRO A 63 -11.05 -13.66 0.79
N TYR A 64 -10.17 -13.17 1.66
CA TYR A 64 -9.00 -12.39 1.27
C TYR A 64 -7.82 -13.31 0.98
N THR A 65 -7.19 -13.12 -0.17
CA THR A 65 -5.99 -13.85 -0.58
C THR A 65 -4.79 -12.93 -0.56
N LEU A 66 -3.85 -13.17 0.36
CA LEU A 66 -2.51 -12.57 0.31
C LEU A 66 -1.63 -13.43 -0.56
N VAL A 67 -1.03 -12.82 -1.57
CA VAL A 67 0.02 -13.39 -2.39
C VAL A 67 1.30 -12.59 -2.12
N LEU A 68 2.31 -13.25 -1.57
CA LEU A 68 3.56 -12.63 -1.16
C LEU A 68 4.72 -13.18 -1.99
N THR A 69 5.30 -12.34 -2.84
CA THR A 69 6.52 -12.66 -3.58
C THR A 69 7.76 -12.22 -2.81
N LEU A 70 8.72 -13.12 -2.57
CA LEU A 70 9.95 -12.85 -1.81
C LEU A 70 11.19 -13.05 -2.69
N LYS A 71 12.24 -12.26 -2.42
CA LYS A 71 13.43 -12.18 -3.30
C LYS A 71 14.43 -13.32 -3.14
N THR A 72 14.36 -14.10 -2.06
CA THR A 72 15.37 -15.10 -1.72
C THR A 72 14.73 -16.38 -1.21
N GLU A 73 15.41 -17.50 -1.42
CA GLU A 73 14.90 -18.82 -1.01
C GLU A 73 14.84 -18.93 0.51
N GLN A 74 15.80 -18.29 1.19
CA GLN A 74 15.82 -18.20 2.64
C GLN A 74 14.54 -17.54 3.18
N ASN A 75 14.08 -16.45 2.56
CA ASN A 75 12.86 -15.76 2.98
C ASN A 75 11.62 -16.60 2.67
N ILE A 76 11.58 -17.28 1.52
CA ILE A 76 10.49 -18.22 1.19
C ILE A 76 10.41 -19.34 2.21
N TYR A 77 11.52 -19.99 2.51
CA TYR A 77 11.59 -21.07 3.47
C TYR A 77 11.12 -20.63 4.86
N ARG A 78 11.60 -19.49 5.36
CA ARG A 78 11.21 -18.96 6.67
C ARG A 78 9.73 -18.55 6.71
N GLY A 79 9.27 -17.86 5.68
CA GLY A 79 7.88 -17.43 5.56
C GLY A 79 6.89 -18.61 5.48
N ALA A 80 7.29 -19.71 4.83
CA ALA A 80 6.49 -20.92 4.72
C ALA A 80 6.23 -21.63 6.06
N LEU A 81 7.03 -21.33 7.10
CA LEU A 81 6.82 -21.86 8.45
C LEU A 81 5.65 -21.20 9.18
N TYR A 82 5.13 -20.08 8.66
CA TYR A 82 3.96 -19.43 9.24
C TYR A 82 2.72 -20.34 9.08
N PRO A 83 1.95 -20.60 10.16
CA PRO A 83 0.76 -21.43 10.08
C PRO A 83 -0.23 -20.95 9.01
N GLY A 84 -0.59 -21.84 8.08
CA GLY A 84 -1.53 -21.54 7.00
C GLY A 84 -0.88 -20.94 5.73
N ALA A 85 0.41 -20.61 5.75
CA ALA A 85 1.14 -20.24 4.55
C ALA A 85 1.26 -21.44 3.60
N LYS A 86 1.11 -21.19 2.30
CA LYS A 86 1.28 -22.20 1.24
C LYS A 86 2.25 -21.66 0.19
N ARG A 87 3.31 -22.41 -0.12
CA ARG A 87 4.17 -22.07 -1.26
C ARG A 87 3.43 -22.40 -2.55
N THR A 88 3.08 -21.38 -3.32
CA THR A 88 2.28 -21.50 -4.56
C THR A 88 3.11 -21.28 -5.82
N GLY A 89 4.37 -20.88 -5.67
CA GLY A 89 5.34 -20.78 -6.77
C GLY A 89 6.77 -20.75 -6.24
N ASP A 90 7.73 -20.56 -7.15
CA ASP A 90 9.16 -20.58 -6.82
C ASP A 90 9.50 -19.53 -5.76
N TRP A 91 8.94 -18.32 -5.93
CA TRP A 91 9.19 -17.16 -5.06
C TRP A 91 7.93 -16.65 -4.38
N GLU A 92 6.90 -17.49 -4.23
CA GLU A 92 5.57 -17.04 -3.82
C GLU A 92 5.00 -17.86 -2.65
N LEU A 93 4.48 -17.14 -1.66
CA LEU A 93 3.68 -17.69 -0.57
C LEU A 93 2.28 -17.10 -0.57
N THR A 94 1.27 -17.94 -0.41
CA THR A 94 -0.14 -17.57 -0.33
C THR A 94 -0.70 -17.83 1.06
N PHE A 95 -1.57 -16.93 1.54
CA PHE A 95 -2.38 -17.10 2.75
C PHE A 95 -3.81 -16.61 2.48
N VAL A 96 -4.81 -17.36 2.95
CA VAL A 96 -6.23 -17.06 2.73
C VAL A 96 -6.95 -16.97 4.07
N SER A 97 -7.75 -15.92 4.27
CA SER A 97 -8.57 -15.73 5.46
C SER A 97 -9.80 -14.88 5.17
N ASP A 98 -10.89 -15.11 5.91
CA ASP A 98 -12.07 -14.24 5.88
C ASP A 98 -11.90 -12.96 6.71
N ASP A 99 -10.87 -12.89 7.55
CA ASP A 99 -10.51 -11.72 8.35
C ASP A 99 -9.25 -11.03 7.80
N VAL A 100 -9.40 -9.76 7.42
CA VAL A 100 -8.30 -8.92 6.92
C VAL A 100 -7.20 -8.73 7.97
N MET A 101 -7.54 -8.75 9.26
CA MET A 101 -6.55 -8.62 10.34
C MET A 101 -5.65 -9.84 10.43
N GLU A 102 -6.19 -11.04 10.18
CA GLU A 102 -5.38 -12.26 10.06
C GLU A 102 -4.46 -12.21 8.83
N VAL A 103 -4.94 -11.64 7.72
CA VAL A 103 -4.09 -11.42 6.54
C VAL A 103 -2.92 -10.47 6.84
N ILE A 104 -3.16 -9.38 7.57
CA ILE A 104 -2.10 -8.44 7.96
C ILE A 104 -1.08 -9.11 8.91
N LYS A 105 -1.55 -9.92 9.87
CA LYS A 105 -0.67 -10.71 10.75
C LYS A 105 0.17 -11.70 9.95
N ALA A 106 -0.45 -12.40 9.01
CA ALA A 106 0.24 -13.34 8.11
C ALA A 106 1.32 -12.63 7.29
N TYR A 107 1.01 -11.47 6.70
CA TYR A 107 2.01 -10.66 5.98
C TYR A 107 3.24 -10.31 6.85
N VAL A 108 3.00 -9.85 8.10
CA VAL A 108 4.10 -9.50 9.03
C VAL A 108 4.91 -10.73 9.44
N GLY A 109 4.26 -11.89 9.61
CA GLY A 109 4.92 -13.14 9.97
C GLY A 109 5.73 -13.75 8.82
N MET A 110 5.12 -13.82 7.63
CA MET A 110 5.66 -14.49 6.44
C MET A 110 6.81 -13.72 5.78
N ARG A 111 6.89 -12.38 5.95
CA ARG A 111 7.95 -11.56 5.33
C ARG A 111 9.30 -11.58 6.05
N ARG A 112 9.40 -12.24 7.20
CA ARG A 112 10.60 -12.22 8.08
C ARG A 112 11.72 -13.11 7.59
#